data_AF-A0A840LDH2-F1
#
_entry.id   AF-A0A840LDH2-F1
#
_cell.length_a   1.000
_cell.length_b   1.000
_cell.length_c   1.000
_cell.angle_alpha   90.00
_cell.angle_beta   90.00
_cell.angle_gamma   90.00
#
_symmetry.space_group_name_H-M   'P 1'
#
loop_
_entity.id
_entity.type
_entity.pdbx_description
1 polymer ?
#
loop_
_entity_poly.entity_id
_entity_poly.type
_entity_poly.pdbx_seq_one_letter_code
_entity_poly.pdbx_strand_id
1 'polypeptide(L)'
;MKIVNFSLEQGNKYFGKVDGRRFFIGRRVSYEGGKGLMNIEGQSGQSYDRKTFRPRFGFWADFIHPTAMAEGALFHTLNTYDRALFTFSFLQFAAHVPDGDFVLYFRKLLSLPLAAEYFPDLQLIEGRICRQAGDGSSVPLETSSSTAGLLDYLNPTRNEVEDTEVIQSAKFIHWVQNDPLHRDVQVAVGIDNFKSKMVGYAAQYKLNGAEDTVCAVIADIRHQGRAKSVDILMALSSSSPLASLLKLGEPKYHERLLTLRREIDKLRADGTLGHRHYDLAARDFV
;
A
#
# COMPACT_ATOMS: atom_id res chain seq x y z
N MET A 1 14.73 -20.68 -7.94
CA MET A 1 15.03 -19.22 -7.96
C MET A 1 14.53 -18.64 -9.28
N LYS A 2 13.66 -17.64 -9.23
CA LYS A 2 13.24 -16.85 -10.39
C LYS A 2 14.38 -15.90 -10.77
N ILE A 3 14.89 -16.06 -11.98
CA ILE A 3 15.90 -15.17 -12.54
C ILE A 3 15.18 -14.08 -13.32
N VAL A 4 15.38 -12.83 -12.93
CA VAL A 4 14.88 -11.67 -13.66
C VAL A 4 15.93 -11.26 -14.68
N ASN A 5 15.58 -11.33 -15.96
CA ASN A 5 16.28 -10.57 -17.00
C ASN A 5 15.46 -9.31 -17.28
N PHE A 6 16.10 -8.17 -17.50
CA PHE A 6 15.38 -6.95 -17.86
C PHE A 6 16.05 -6.19 -19.00
N SER A 7 15.27 -5.32 -19.65
CA SER A 7 15.71 -4.44 -20.72
C SER A 7 15.10 -3.06 -20.54
N LEU A 8 15.88 -2.03 -20.87
CA LEU A 8 15.38 -0.67 -21.05
C LEU A 8 14.95 -0.50 -22.51
N GLU A 9 13.68 -0.21 -22.71
CA GLU A 9 13.06 -0.01 -24.02
C GLU A 9 12.48 1.40 -24.12
N GLN A 10 12.41 1.93 -25.35
CA GLN A 10 11.83 3.26 -25.63
C GLN A 10 12.47 4.41 -24.82
N GLY A 11 13.72 4.22 -24.37
CA GLY A 11 14.50 5.20 -23.61
C GLY A 11 14.09 5.42 -22.15
N ASN A 12 12.91 4.94 -21.74
CA ASN A 12 12.40 5.19 -20.37
C ASN A 12 11.52 4.08 -19.77
N LYS A 13 11.31 2.94 -20.45
CA LYS A 13 10.47 1.86 -19.92
C LYS A 13 11.28 0.61 -19.64
N TYR A 14 11.17 0.06 -18.44
CA TYR A 14 11.77 -1.21 -18.09
C TYR A 14 10.78 -2.35 -18.28
N PHE A 15 11.24 -3.40 -18.94
CA PHE A 15 10.53 -4.65 -19.08
C PHE A 15 11.36 -5.78 -18.49
N GLY A 16 10.68 -6.67 -17.76
CA GLY A 16 11.26 -7.85 -17.18
C GLY A 16 10.87 -9.09 -17.97
N LYS A 17 11.68 -10.14 -17.84
CA LYS A 17 11.41 -11.47 -18.37
C LYS A 17 11.76 -12.51 -17.31
N VAL A 18 10.76 -13.28 -16.91
CA VAL A 18 10.88 -14.43 -16.00
C VAL A 18 10.21 -15.61 -16.69
N ASP A 19 10.86 -16.78 -16.70
CA ASP A 19 10.35 -18.01 -17.33
C ASP A 19 9.88 -17.81 -18.79
N GLY A 20 10.60 -16.98 -19.54
CA GLY A 20 10.26 -16.68 -20.93
C GLY A 20 9.17 -15.61 -21.13
N ARG A 21 8.46 -15.21 -20.09
CA ARG A 21 7.32 -14.29 -20.16
C ARG A 21 7.75 -12.86 -19.86
N ARG A 22 7.47 -11.95 -20.80
CA ARG A 22 7.77 -10.53 -20.68
C ARG A 22 6.65 -9.79 -19.92
N PHE A 23 7.01 -8.88 -19.04
CA PHE A 23 6.08 -8.03 -18.29
C PHE A 23 6.66 -6.62 -18.09
N PHE A 24 5.79 -5.64 -17.86
CA PHE A 24 6.20 -4.26 -17.60
C PHE A 24 6.61 -4.08 -16.13
N ILE A 25 7.80 -3.52 -15.90
CA ILE A 25 8.31 -3.24 -14.54
C ILE A 25 7.90 -1.82 -14.14
N GLY A 26 8.17 -0.84 -14.99
CA GLY A 26 7.89 0.56 -14.69
C GLY A 26 8.57 1.50 -15.67
N ARG A 27 8.19 2.77 -15.59
CA ARG A 27 8.82 3.84 -16.36
C ARG A 27 9.71 4.68 -15.47
N ARG A 28 10.82 5.15 -16.03
CA ARG A 28 11.69 6.15 -15.40
C ARG A 28 10.91 7.45 -15.22
N VAL A 29 10.99 8.02 -14.02
CA VAL A 29 10.43 9.32 -13.68
C VAL A 29 11.41 10.11 -12.82
N SER A 30 11.24 11.42 -12.81
CA SER A 30 11.96 12.33 -11.92
C SER A 30 10.95 13.10 -11.06
N TYR A 31 11.23 13.24 -9.78
CA TYR A 31 10.36 13.94 -8.82
C TYR A 31 11.20 14.55 -7.70
N GLU A 32 11.03 15.85 -7.43
CA GLU A 32 11.75 16.59 -6.37
C GLU A 32 13.28 16.32 -6.34
N GLY A 33 13.90 16.20 -7.52
CA GLY A 33 15.33 15.93 -7.67
C GLY A 33 15.74 14.45 -7.55
N GLY A 34 14.83 13.56 -7.16
CA GLY A 34 15.03 12.11 -7.20
C GLY A 34 14.65 11.49 -8.54
N LYS A 35 15.26 10.36 -8.85
CA LYS A 35 14.95 9.49 -9.99
C LYS A 35 14.55 8.12 -9.49
N GLY A 36 13.66 7.46 -10.24
CA GLY A 36 13.19 6.12 -9.91
C GLY A 36 12.21 5.60 -10.96
N LEU A 37 11.54 4.51 -10.60
CA LEU A 37 10.48 3.85 -11.35
C LEU A 37 9.09 4.25 -10.83
N MET A 38 8.16 4.33 -11.77
CA MET A 38 6.73 4.40 -11.53
C MET A 38 6.02 3.31 -12.34
N ASN A 39 5.11 2.57 -11.71
CA ASN A 39 4.20 1.67 -12.39
C ASN A 39 2.77 1.92 -11.92
N ILE A 40 1.97 2.49 -12.80
CA ILE A 40 0.53 2.77 -12.61
C ILE A 40 -0.29 2.27 -13.80
N GLU A 41 0.34 1.47 -14.67
CA GLU A 41 -0.28 0.92 -15.87
C GLU A 41 -0.74 -0.50 -15.58
N GLY A 42 -2.00 -0.83 -15.87
CA GLY A 42 -2.53 -2.16 -15.61
C GLY A 42 -3.92 -2.37 -16.20
N GLN A 43 -4.39 -3.60 -16.06
CA GLN A 43 -5.73 -4.02 -16.48
C GLN A 43 -6.64 -4.21 -15.27
N SER A 44 -7.95 -4.19 -15.47
CA SER A 44 -8.94 -4.33 -14.39
C SER A 44 -8.75 -5.59 -13.55
N GLY A 45 -8.34 -6.71 -14.15
CA GLY A 45 -8.05 -7.97 -13.45
C GLY A 45 -6.80 -7.94 -12.55
N GLN A 46 -6.05 -6.85 -12.56
CA GLN A 46 -4.87 -6.64 -11.71
C GLN A 46 -5.13 -5.64 -10.58
N SER A 47 -6.37 -5.14 -10.47
CA SER A 47 -6.81 -4.21 -9.44
C SER A 47 -7.52 -4.91 -8.30
N TYR A 48 -7.47 -4.28 -7.13
CA TYR A 48 -8.31 -4.62 -5.99
C TYR A 48 -9.80 -4.52 -6.36
N ASP A 49 -10.55 -5.57 -6.00
CA ASP A 49 -12.01 -5.58 -6.09
C ASP A 49 -12.61 -6.02 -4.77
N ARG A 50 -13.25 -5.09 -4.07
CA ARG A 50 -13.92 -5.36 -2.79
C ARG A 50 -14.89 -6.53 -2.86
N LYS A 51 -15.57 -6.77 -3.99
CA LYS A 51 -16.55 -7.86 -4.12
C LYS A 51 -15.87 -9.23 -4.06
N THR A 52 -14.69 -9.34 -4.66
CA THR A 52 -13.86 -10.55 -4.61
C THR A 52 -13.41 -10.87 -3.18
N PHE A 53 -13.10 -9.86 -2.38
CA PHE A 53 -12.55 -10.03 -1.03
C PHE A 53 -13.60 -9.99 0.09
N ARG A 54 -14.81 -9.49 -0.17
CA ARG A 54 -15.91 -9.40 0.80
C ARG A 54 -16.26 -10.73 1.47
N PRO A 55 -16.31 -11.90 0.79
CA PRO A 55 -16.64 -13.16 1.46
C PRO A 55 -15.68 -13.51 2.62
N ARG A 56 -14.44 -13.04 2.56
CA ARG A 56 -13.40 -13.34 3.55
C ARG A 56 -13.25 -12.24 4.60
N PHE A 57 -13.39 -10.97 4.22
CA PHE A 57 -13.10 -9.85 5.12
C PHE A 57 -14.33 -9.02 5.50
N GLY A 58 -15.50 -9.40 5.01
CA GLY A 58 -16.76 -8.73 5.28
C GLY A 58 -16.71 -7.25 4.90
N PHE A 59 -17.34 -6.43 5.75
CA PHE A 59 -17.45 -4.98 5.56
C PHE A 59 -16.11 -4.28 5.39
N TRP A 60 -15.02 -4.80 5.96
CA TRP A 60 -13.71 -4.14 5.85
C TRP A 60 -13.14 -4.15 4.43
N ALA A 61 -13.53 -5.10 3.58
CA ALA A 61 -13.20 -5.03 2.16
C ALA A 61 -13.88 -3.81 1.50
N ASP A 62 -15.13 -3.53 1.88
CA ASP A 62 -15.86 -2.38 1.38
C ASP A 62 -15.36 -1.07 1.99
N PHE A 63 -14.99 -1.07 3.27
CA PHE A 63 -14.51 0.11 4.00
C PHE A 63 -13.22 0.70 3.40
N ILE A 64 -12.24 -0.13 3.02
CA ILE A 64 -10.97 0.35 2.47
C ILE A 64 -11.06 0.73 0.98
N HIS A 65 -12.17 0.38 0.31
CA HIS A 65 -12.32 0.53 -1.15
C HIS A 65 -12.11 1.98 -1.63
N PRO A 66 -12.71 3.03 -1.03
CA PRO A 66 -12.49 4.40 -1.48
C PRO A 66 -11.02 4.80 -1.45
N THR A 67 -10.28 4.41 -0.40
CA THR A 67 -8.84 4.66 -0.29
C THR A 67 -8.06 3.88 -1.32
N ALA A 68 -8.33 2.58 -1.49
CA ALA A 68 -7.69 1.77 -2.53
C ALA A 68 -7.85 2.39 -3.93
N MET A 69 -9.07 2.83 -4.27
CA MET A 69 -9.34 3.49 -5.56
C MET A 69 -8.62 4.83 -5.70
N ALA A 70 -8.49 5.58 -4.60
CA ALA A 70 -7.73 6.83 -4.55
C ALA A 70 -6.22 6.62 -4.71
N GLU A 71 -5.69 5.45 -4.36
CA GLU A 71 -4.30 5.03 -4.62
C GLU A 71 -4.09 4.41 -6.02
N GLY A 72 -5.18 4.22 -6.79
CA GLY A 72 -5.19 3.60 -8.12
C GLY A 72 -5.48 2.09 -8.13
N ALA A 73 -5.53 1.44 -6.96
CA ALA A 73 -5.98 0.06 -6.74
C ALA A 73 -5.20 -1.07 -7.43
N LEU A 74 -4.17 -0.82 -8.25
CA LEU A 74 -3.38 -1.89 -8.86
C LEU A 74 -2.48 -2.58 -7.82
N PHE A 75 -2.53 -3.91 -7.76
CA PHE A 75 -1.70 -4.68 -6.82
C PHE A 75 -0.18 -4.53 -7.05
N HIS A 76 0.21 -4.07 -8.24
CA HIS A 76 1.59 -3.81 -8.62
C HIS A 76 1.91 -2.33 -8.74
N THR A 77 1.07 -1.43 -8.21
CA THR A 77 1.42 0.00 -8.13
C THR A 77 2.78 0.13 -7.46
N LEU A 78 3.71 0.84 -8.11
CA LEU A 78 5.09 1.01 -7.67
C LEU A 78 5.51 2.46 -7.81
N ASN A 79 6.14 3.02 -6.77
CA ASN A 79 6.88 4.28 -6.82
C ASN A 79 8.19 4.11 -6.05
N THR A 80 9.32 4.53 -6.63
CA THR A 80 10.64 4.43 -5.99
C THR A 80 11.45 5.74 -6.01
N TYR A 81 10.89 6.79 -6.61
CA TYR A 81 11.58 8.06 -6.86
C TYR A 81 11.51 9.07 -5.70
N ASP A 82 10.61 8.87 -4.73
CA ASP A 82 10.38 9.81 -3.64
C ASP A 82 11.13 9.40 -2.36
N ARG A 83 10.89 10.13 -1.26
CA ARG A 83 11.58 9.89 0.03
C ARG A 83 11.33 8.50 0.63
N ALA A 84 10.30 7.79 0.19
CA ALA A 84 10.02 6.44 0.67
C ALA A 84 10.95 5.39 0.05
N LEU A 85 11.67 5.73 -1.04
CA LEU A 85 12.54 4.89 -1.88
C LEU A 85 11.86 3.67 -2.52
N PHE A 86 10.87 3.09 -1.86
CA PHE A 86 10.13 1.96 -2.36
C PHE A 86 8.73 1.94 -1.74
N THR A 87 7.74 2.20 -2.58
CA THR A 87 6.33 2.13 -2.26
C THR A 87 5.67 1.16 -3.23
N PHE A 88 4.98 0.16 -2.70
CA PHE A 88 4.41 -0.92 -3.50
C PHE A 88 3.05 -1.37 -2.96
N SER A 89 2.20 -1.94 -3.83
CA SER A 89 0.84 -2.47 -3.58
C SER A 89 -0.31 -1.50 -3.90
N PHE A 90 -1.52 -2.05 -3.93
CA PHE A 90 -2.77 -1.34 -4.21
C PHE A 90 -3.14 -0.25 -3.19
N LEU A 91 -2.50 -0.27 -2.01
CA LEU A 91 -2.62 0.76 -0.97
C LEU A 91 -1.30 1.51 -0.76
N GLN A 92 -0.33 1.40 -1.68
CA GLN A 92 0.93 2.13 -1.62
C GLN A 92 1.68 1.98 -0.27
N PHE A 93 1.95 0.73 0.13
CA PHE A 93 2.73 0.43 1.32
C PHE A 93 4.18 0.91 1.18
N ALA A 94 4.68 1.63 2.17
CA ALA A 94 5.97 2.33 2.09
C ALA A 94 7.06 1.65 2.93
N ALA A 95 8.19 1.32 2.30
CA ALA A 95 9.28 0.57 2.93
C ALA A 95 10.05 1.36 4.02
N HIS A 96 9.96 2.69 4.01
CA HIS A 96 10.72 3.54 4.93
C HIS A 96 10.15 3.62 6.36
N VAL A 97 9.02 2.96 6.65
CA VAL A 97 8.35 3.01 7.95
C VAL A 97 8.68 1.74 8.75
N PRO A 98 9.44 1.84 9.85
CA PRO A 98 9.70 0.71 10.75
C PRO A 98 8.39 0.11 11.29
N ASP A 99 8.28 -1.22 11.25
CA ASP A 99 7.07 -1.98 11.57
C ASP A 99 5.80 -1.45 10.84
N GLY A 100 5.99 -0.77 9.71
CA GLY A 100 4.93 -0.25 8.86
C GLY A 100 4.28 -1.33 7.98
N ASP A 101 3.32 -0.91 7.18
CA ASP A 101 2.54 -1.80 6.31
C ASP A 101 3.43 -2.61 5.36
N PHE A 102 4.41 -1.99 4.70
CA PHE A 102 5.30 -2.68 3.78
C PHE A 102 6.15 -3.73 4.49
N VAL A 103 6.69 -3.41 5.66
CA VAL A 103 7.54 -4.33 6.44
C VAL A 103 6.73 -5.54 6.89
N LEU A 104 5.54 -5.32 7.46
CA LEU A 104 4.64 -6.38 7.89
C LEU A 104 4.17 -7.26 6.71
N TYR A 105 3.87 -6.61 5.59
CA TYR A 105 3.54 -7.26 4.33
C TYR A 105 4.69 -8.14 3.82
N PHE A 106 5.90 -7.60 3.74
CA PHE A 106 7.03 -8.33 3.20
C PHE A 106 7.42 -9.49 4.11
N ARG A 107 7.32 -9.34 5.44
CA ARG A 107 7.47 -10.46 6.36
C ARG A 107 6.47 -11.58 6.07
N LYS A 108 5.19 -11.27 5.89
CA LYS A 108 4.19 -12.29 5.55
C LYS A 108 4.46 -12.93 4.19
N LEU A 109 4.92 -12.17 3.19
CA LEU A 109 5.34 -12.76 1.91
C LEU A 109 6.51 -13.73 2.07
N LEU A 110 7.51 -13.41 2.89
CA LEU A 110 8.65 -14.29 3.14
C LEU A 110 8.28 -15.60 3.86
N SER A 111 7.07 -15.71 4.40
CA SER A 111 6.51 -16.98 4.90
C SER A 111 5.74 -17.80 3.85
N LEU A 112 5.52 -17.28 2.63
CA LEU A 112 4.81 -17.99 1.57
C LEU A 112 5.74 -19.01 0.87
N PRO A 113 5.18 -20.08 0.27
CA PRO A 113 5.98 -21.13 -0.38
C PRO A 113 6.92 -20.61 -1.49
N LEU A 114 6.49 -19.59 -2.25
CA LEU A 114 7.29 -19.02 -3.34
C LEU A 114 8.35 -18.00 -2.89
N ALA A 115 8.43 -17.68 -1.59
CA ALA A 115 9.38 -16.70 -1.09
C ALA A 115 10.82 -16.98 -1.50
N ALA A 116 11.29 -18.21 -1.28
CA ALA A 116 12.65 -18.62 -1.63
C ALA A 116 12.90 -18.65 -3.15
N GLU A 117 11.85 -18.67 -3.98
CA GLU A 117 12.03 -18.53 -5.41
C GLU A 117 12.32 -17.07 -5.81
N TYR A 118 11.64 -16.09 -5.21
CA TYR A 118 11.81 -14.67 -5.55
C TYR A 118 12.94 -13.98 -4.76
N PHE A 119 13.10 -14.32 -3.49
CA PHE A 119 14.05 -13.72 -2.55
C PHE A 119 14.86 -14.81 -1.83
N PRO A 120 15.69 -15.58 -2.56
CA PRO A 120 16.45 -16.71 -2.01
C PRO A 120 17.49 -16.29 -0.96
N ASP A 121 17.91 -15.03 -0.98
CA ASP A 121 18.87 -14.47 -0.04
C ASP A 121 18.22 -13.85 1.20
N LEU A 122 16.89 -13.91 1.33
CA LEU A 122 16.16 -13.39 2.48
C LEU A 122 15.51 -14.51 3.29
N GLN A 123 15.50 -14.33 4.60
CA GLN A 123 14.82 -15.21 5.55
C GLN A 123 14.22 -14.41 6.70
N LEU A 124 13.17 -14.94 7.32
CA LEU A 124 12.70 -14.48 8.62
C LEU A 124 13.52 -15.11 9.75
N ILE A 125 14.21 -14.29 10.53
CA ILE A 125 14.88 -14.70 11.77
C ILE A 125 14.27 -13.90 12.91
N GLU A 126 13.71 -14.59 13.91
CA GLU A 126 12.99 -13.96 15.02
C GLU A 126 11.88 -12.98 14.55
N GLY A 127 11.25 -13.30 13.42
CA GLY A 127 10.21 -12.48 12.81
C GLY A 127 10.71 -11.21 12.12
N ARG A 128 12.03 -11.01 11.96
CA ARG A 128 12.64 -9.90 11.23
C ARG A 128 13.17 -10.33 9.87
N ILE A 129 13.17 -9.41 8.91
CA ILE A 129 13.73 -9.66 7.58
C ILE A 129 15.25 -9.62 7.67
N CYS A 130 15.90 -10.74 7.42
CA CYS A 130 17.35 -10.86 7.41
C CYS A 130 17.87 -11.30 6.04
N ARG A 131 18.99 -10.74 5.62
CA ARG A 131 19.74 -11.20 4.45
C ARG A 131 20.78 -12.23 4.87
N GLN A 132 20.82 -13.35 4.15
CA GLN A 132 21.83 -14.38 4.31
C GLN A 132 23.11 -13.96 3.59
N ALA A 133 24.24 -13.99 4.30
CA ALA A 133 25.56 -13.83 3.71
C ALA A 133 26.15 -15.19 3.29
N GLY A 134 27.09 -15.17 2.35
CA GLY A 134 27.71 -16.38 1.81
C GLY A 134 28.56 -17.17 2.83
N ASP A 135 28.90 -16.56 3.97
CA ASP A 135 29.62 -17.17 5.08
C ASP A 135 28.70 -17.83 6.13
N GLY A 136 27.39 -17.85 5.87
CA GLY A 136 26.38 -18.38 6.80
C GLY A 136 25.95 -17.40 7.89
N SER A 137 26.49 -16.17 7.91
CA SER A 137 25.98 -15.11 8.79
C SER A 137 24.68 -14.52 8.24
N SER A 138 23.91 -13.87 9.11
CA SER A 138 22.66 -13.19 8.75
C SER A 138 22.68 -11.75 9.24
N VAL A 139 22.24 -10.83 8.37
CA VAL A 139 22.19 -9.40 8.67
C VAL A 139 20.73 -8.93 8.66
N PRO A 140 20.21 -8.36 9.76
CA PRO A 140 18.87 -7.79 9.77
C PRO A 140 18.80 -6.57 8.86
N LEU A 141 17.77 -6.52 8.01
CA LEU A 141 17.50 -5.40 7.11
C LEU A 141 16.56 -4.37 7.77
N GLU A 142 15.86 -4.75 8.83
CA GLU A 142 14.94 -3.88 9.55
C GLU A 142 14.88 -4.20 11.04
N THR A 143 14.51 -3.18 11.81
CA THR A 143 14.25 -3.23 13.25
C THR A 143 12.97 -2.45 13.55
N SER A 144 12.58 -2.39 14.83
CA SER A 144 11.45 -1.55 15.26
C SER A 144 11.71 -0.05 15.16
N SER A 145 12.95 0.37 14.87
CA SER A 145 13.35 1.77 14.78
C SER A 145 13.98 2.16 13.45
N SER A 146 14.29 1.22 12.57
CA SER A 146 14.96 1.50 11.29
C SER A 146 14.59 0.50 10.21
N THR A 147 14.50 0.97 8.97
CA THR A 147 14.41 0.14 7.76
C THR A 147 15.55 0.43 6.79
N ALA A 148 16.64 1.07 7.24
CA ALA A 148 17.74 1.51 6.36
C ALA A 148 18.32 0.36 5.53
N GLY A 149 18.61 -0.80 6.14
CA GLY A 149 19.13 -1.96 5.41
C GLY A 149 18.13 -2.53 4.39
N LEU A 150 16.83 -2.44 4.67
CA LEU A 150 15.78 -2.85 3.76
C LEU A 150 15.66 -1.88 2.58
N LEU A 151 15.79 -0.58 2.83
CA LEU A 151 15.81 0.43 1.78
C LEU A 151 17.03 0.23 0.87
N ASP A 152 18.23 0.03 1.45
CA ASP A 152 19.44 -0.28 0.69
C ASP A 152 19.31 -1.56 -0.15
N TYR A 153 18.58 -2.56 0.35
CA TYR A 153 18.30 -3.79 -0.38
C TYR A 153 17.35 -3.59 -1.57
N LEU A 154 16.36 -2.69 -1.42
CA LEU A 154 15.27 -2.48 -2.39
C LEU A 154 15.60 -1.43 -3.44
N ASN A 155 16.06 -0.25 -3.00
CA ASN A 155 16.39 0.89 -3.83
C ASN A 155 17.49 1.73 -3.13
N PRO A 156 18.78 1.48 -3.44
CA PRO A 156 19.91 2.04 -2.69
C PRO A 156 19.97 3.57 -2.70
N THR A 157 19.64 4.21 -3.81
CA THR A 157 19.73 5.67 -3.94
C THR A 157 18.56 6.25 -4.75
N ARG A 158 18.49 7.58 -4.84
CA ARG A 158 17.56 8.29 -5.76
C ARG A 158 18.30 9.04 -6.86
N ASN A 159 19.59 8.76 -7.01
CA ASN A 159 20.44 9.52 -7.93
C ASN A 159 20.18 9.10 -9.37
N GLU A 160 20.03 7.80 -9.61
CA GLU A 160 19.70 7.18 -10.88
C GLU A 160 18.84 5.93 -10.66
N VAL A 161 18.24 5.42 -11.72
CA VAL A 161 17.57 4.11 -11.68
C VAL A 161 18.62 3.00 -11.76
N GLU A 162 18.82 2.30 -10.64
CA GLU A 162 19.85 1.27 -10.48
C GLU A 162 19.32 -0.13 -10.83
N ASP A 163 20.21 -1.02 -11.26
CA ASP A 163 19.84 -2.40 -11.61
C ASP A 163 19.21 -3.15 -10.41
N THR A 164 19.69 -2.87 -9.19
CA THR A 164 19.10 -3.41 -7.96
C THR A 164 17.63 -3.02 -7.85
N GLU A 165 17.31 -1.72 -7.97
CA GLU A 165 15.94 -1.21 -7.95
C GLU A 165 15.06 -1.94 -8.99
N VAL A 166 15.54 -2.03 -10.23
CA VAL A 166 14.82 -2.69 -11.32
C VAL A 166 14.55 -4.16 -11.02
N ILE A 167 15.54 -4.90 -10.51
CA ILE A 167 15.43 -6.33 -10.18
C ILE A 167 14.43 -6.55 -9.05
N GLN A 168 14.51 -5.76 -7.96
CA GLN A 168 13.63 -5.93 -6.82
C GLN A 168 12.18 -5.57 -7.18
N SER A 169 11.97 -4.45 -7.88
CA SER A 169 10.67 -4.08 -8.44
C SER A 169 10.11 -5.20 -9.34
N ALA A 170 10.92 -5.76 -10.24
CA ALA A 170 10.50 -6.82 -11.12
C ALA A 170 10.05 -8.09 -10.38
N LYS A 171 10.75 -8.47 -9.29
CA LYS A 171 10.37 -9.62 -8.46
C LYS A 171 8.98 -9.43 -7.83
N PHE A 172 8.74 -8.30 -7.19
CA PHE A 172 7.42 -8.01 -6.59
C PHE A 172 6.30 -7.96 -7.63
N ILE A 173 6.53 -7.30 -8.76
CA ILE A 173 5.55 -7.18 -9.85
C ILE A 173 5.23 -8.55 -10.45
N HIS A 174 6.27 -9.33 -10.77
CA HIS A 174 6.07 -10.65 -11.34
C HIS A 174 5.36 -11.58 -10.35
N TRP A 175 5.71 -11.53 -9.07
CA TRP A 175 5.07 -12.36 -8.05
C TRP A 175 3.59 -12.02 -7.92
N VAL A 176 3.25 -10.74 -7.73
CA VAL A 176 1.84 -10.35 -7.52
C VAL A 176 0.95 -10.62 -8.73
N GLN A 177 1.50 -10.58 -9.94
CA GLN A 177 0.74 -10.85 -11.15
C GLN A 177 0.45 -12.35 -11.34
N ASN A 178 1.27 -13.24 -10.76
CA ASN A 178 1.20 -14.68 -11.02
C ASN A 178 0.77 -15.52 -9.80
N ASP A 179 0.71 -14.95 -8.61
CA ASP A 179 0.34 -15.68 -7.38
C ASP A 179 -0.85 -15.03 -6.65
N PRO A 180 -2.01 -15.70 -6.54
CA PRO A 180 -3.13 -15.20 -5.75
C PRO A 180 -2.81 -15.06 -4.27
N LEU A 181 -1.95 -15.90 -3.68
CA LEU A 181 -1.60 -15.79 -2.26
C LEU A 181 -0.89 -14.48 -1.95
N HIS A 182 -0.09 -13.98 -2.89
CA HIS A 182 0.55 -12.69 -2.76
C HIS A 182 -0.47 -11.55 -2.69
N ARG A 183 -1.51 -11.57 -3.54
CA ARG A 183 -2.61 -10.59 -3.51
C ARG A 183 -3.42 -10.70 -2.23
N ASP A 184 -3.72 -11.92 -1.80
CA ASP A 184 -4.42 -12.19 -0.54
C ASP A 184 -3.68 -11.65 0.68
N VAL A 185 -2.35 -11.78 0.72
CA VAL A 185 -1.51 -11.23 1.78
C VAL A 185 -1.53 -9.70 1.77
N GLN A 186 -1.43 -9.06 0.59
CA GLN A 186 -1.57 -7.60 0.48
C GLN A 186 -2.89 -7.12 1.07
N VAL A 187 -4.02 -7.73 0.68
CA VAL A 187 -5.35 -7.33 1.15
C VAL A 187 -5.50 -7.57 2.65
N ALA A 188 -5.05 -8.72 3.15
CA ALA A 188 -5.11 -9.03 4.58
C ALA A 188 -4.35 -7.99 5.42
N VAL A 189 -3.12 -7.65 5.01
CA VAL A 189 -2.29 -6.67 5.72
C VAL A 189 -2.91 -5.28 5.67
N GLY A 190 -3.43 -4.86 4.51
CA GLY A 190 -4.14 -3.59 4.38
C GLY A 190 -5.33 -3.50 5.34
N ILE A 191 -6.18 -4.52 5.36
CA ILE A 191 -7.35 -4.55 6.24
C ILE A 191 -6.96 -4.58 7.72
N ASP A 192 -5.99 -5.41 8.11
CA ASP A 192 -5.50 -5.48 9.49
C ASP A 192 -4.91 -4.13 9.95
N ASN A 193 -4.19 -3.43 9.06
CA ASN A 193 -3.66 -2.10 9.35
C ASN A 193 -4.79 -1.09 9.57
N PHE A 194 -5.80 -1.05 8.70
CA PHE A 194 -6.94 -0.15 8.87
C PHE A 194 -7.72 -0.44 10.14
N LYS A 195 -8.00 -1.71 10.45
CA LYS A 195 -8.64 -2.14 11.72
C LYS A 195 -7.86 -1.64 12.93
N SER A 196 -6.56 -1.90 12.96
CA SER A 196 -5.68 -1.51 14.06
C SER A 196 -5.63 0.02 14.23
N LYS A 197 -5.47 0.77 13.14
CA LYS A 197 -5.40 2.24 13.18
C LYS A 197 -6.73 2.88 13.54
N MET A 198 -7.85 2.30 13.14
CA MET A 198 -9.19 2.81 13.47
C MET A 198 -9.44 2.89 14.97
N VAL A 199 -8.88 1.99 15.79
CA VAL A 199 -8.93 2.09 17.26
C VAL A 199 -8.30 3.40 17.74
N GLY A 200 -7.11 3.72 17.23
CA GLY A 200 -6.41 4.96 17.57
C GLY A 200 -7.15 6.20 17.06
N TYR A 201 -7.67 6.16 15.83
CA TYR A 201 -8.45 7.26 15.26
C TYR A 201 -9.75 7.50 16.03
N ALA A 202 -10.44 6.43 16.44
CA ALA A 202 -11.67 6.53 17.19
C ALA A 202 -11.45 7.15 18.58
N ALA A 203 -10.36 6.80 19.25
CA ALA A 203 -9.98 7.47 20.50
C ALA A 203 -9.61 8.94 20.27
N GLN A 204 -8.77 9.22 19.26
CA GLN A 204 -8.26 10.56 18.99
C GLN A 204 -9.35 11.54 18.53
N TYR A 205 -10.28 11.08 17.71
CA TYR A 205 -11.30 11.90 17.04
C TYR A 205 -12.71 11.65 17.57
N LYS A 206 -12.86 10.91 18.67
CA LYS A 206 -14.14 10.57 19.32
C LYS A 206 -15.15 9.92 18.35
N LEU A 207 -14.70 8.91 17.60
CA LEU A 207 -15.51 8.27 16.55
C LEU A 207 -16.42 7.15 17.04
N ASN A 208 -16.55 6.93 18.35
CA ASN A 208 -17.52 5.96 18.87
C ASN A 208 -18.95 6.43 18.53
N GLY A 209 -19.70 5.61 17.79
CA GLY A 209 -21.02 5.96 17.24
C GLY A 209 -20.97 6.77 15.94
N ALA A 210 -19.79 7.11 15.41
CA ALA A 210 -19.70 7.84 14.15
C ALA A 210 -20.06 6.94 12.96
N GLU A 211 -20.71 7.52 11.95
CA GLU A 211 -21.07 6.84 10.71
C GLU A 211 -19.81 6.35 9.96
N ASP A 212 -19.90 5.18 9.38
CA ASP A 212 -18.83 4.55 8.60
C ASP A 212 -18.24 5.43 7.48
N THR A 213 -19.02 6.30 6.84
CA THR A 213 -18.54 7.24 5.81
C THR A 213 -17.57 8.27 6.39
N VAL A 214 -17.86 8.80 7.58
CA VAL A 214 -17.00 9.74 8.30
C VAL A 214 -15.71 9.04 8.71
N CYS A 215 -15.82 7.82 9.25
CA CYS A 215 -14.68 6.99 9.61
C CYS A 215 -13.78 6.67 8.41
N ALA A 216 -14.37 6.32 7.26
CA ALA A 216 -13.63 6.02 6.03
C ALA A 216 -12.82 7.22 5.54
N VAL A 217 -13.42 8.42 5.53
CA VAL A 217 -12.71 9.64 5.11
C VAL A 217 -11.59 10.01 6.09
N ILE A 218 -11.78 9.81 7.40
CA ILE A 218 -10.71 10.04 8.37
C ILE A 218 -9.57 9.03 8.17
N ALA A 219 -9.88 7.75 8.03
CA ALA A 219 -8.88 6.72 7.77
C ALA A 219 -8.07 7.06 6.51
N ASP A 220 -8.75 7.50 5.44
CA ASP A 220 -8.12 7.95 4.21
C ASP A 220 -7.22 9.20 4.39
N ILE A 221 -7.70 10.23 5.10
CA ILE A 221 -6.92 11.43 5.41
C ILE A 221 -5.62 11.04 6.12
N ARG A 222 -5.69 10.11 7.07
CA ARG A 222 -4.55 9.68 7.88
C ARG A 222 -3.62 8.75 7.14
N HIS A 223 -4.15 7.88 6.28
CA HIS A 223 -3.37 7.03 5.38
C HIS A 223 -2.54 7.88 4.42
N GLN A 224 -3.17 8.86 3.76
CA GLN A 224 -2.48 9.73 2.80
C GLN A 224 -1.60 10.78 3.50
N GLY A 225 -2.03 11.29 4.66
CA GLY A 225 -1.39 12.39 5.36
C GLY A 225 -1.77 13.80 4.86
N ARG A 226 -2.95 13.99 4.26
CA ARG A 226 -3.33 15.26 3.60
C ARG A 226 -3.75 16.39 4.53
N ALA A 227 -3.99 16.12 5.81
CA ALA A 227 -4.48 17.14 6.75
C ALA A 227 -3.97 16.93 8.16
N LYS A 228 -3.90 18.02 8.94
CA LYS A 228 -3.48 17.99 10.34
C LYS A 228 -4.68 17.61 11.22
N SER A 229 -4.38 17.11 12.43
CA SER A 229 -5.42 16.72 13.39
C SER A 229 -6.37 17.86 13.77
N VAL A 230 -5.87 19.10 13.84
CA VAL A 230 -6.69 20.27 14.15
C VAL A 230 -7.76 20.50 13.08
N ASP A 231 -7.41 20.35 11.80
CA ASP A 231 -8.34 20.54 10.69
C ASP A 231 -9.41 19.45 10.66
N ILE A 232 -9.04 18.21 11.01
CA ILE A 232 -9.96 17.08 11.15
C ILE A 232 -10.97 17.35 12.27
N LEU A 233 -10.51 17.82 13.44
CA LEU A 233 -11.39 18.13 14.57
C LEU A 233 -12.34 19.30 14.26
N MET A 234 -11.84 20.33 13.55
CA MET A 234 -12.68 21.44 13.08
C MET A 234 -13.74 20.97 12.09
N ALA A 235 -13.37 20.09 11.14
CA ALA A 235 -14.30 19.50 10.19
C ALA A 235 -15.37 18.66 10.90
N LEU A 236 -14.98 17.87 11.91
CA LEU A 236 -15.90 17.07 12.72
C LEU A 236 -16.89 17.90 13.54
N SER A 237 -16.52 19.13 13.88
CA SER A 237 -17.38 20.05 14.64
C SER A 237 -18.32 20.88 13.75
N SER A 238 -18.27 20.68 12.43
CA SER A 238 -19.10 21.43 11.48
C SER A 238 -20.53 20.87 11.43
N SER A 239 -21.45 21.63 10.84
CA SER A 239 -22.82 21.18 10.59
C SER A 239 -22.91 20.06 9.53
N SER A 240 -21.84 19.82 8.78
CA SER A 240 -21.77 18.74 7.79
C SER A 240 -20.38 18.10 7.79
N PRO A 241 -20.09 17.24 8.80
CA PRO A 241 -18.74 16.70 9.00
C PRO A 241 -18.15 16.01 7.78
N LEU A 242 -18.91 15.14 7.12
CA LEU A 242 -18.46 14.42 5.92
C LEU A 242 -18.05 15.38 4.80
N ALA A 243 -18.88 16.38 4.51
CA ALA A 243 -18.60 17.35 3.46
C ALA A 243 -17.39 18.23 3.79
N SER A 244 -17.20 18.59 5.08
CA SER A 244 -16.02 19.32 5.54
C SER A 244 -14.75 18.49 5.44
N LEU A 245 -14.78 17.21 5.83
CA LEU A 245 -13.64 16.30 5.75
C LEU A 245 -13.22 16.06 4.29
N LEU A 246 -14.19 15.94 3.37
CA LEU A 246 -13.95 15.78 1.93
C LEU A 246 -13.44 17.06 1.24
N LYS A 247 -13.15 18.14 1.96
CA LYS A 247 -12.44 19.33 1.44
C LYS A 247 -11.00 19.42 1.93
N LEU A 248 -10.64 18.66 2.97
CA LEU A 248 -9.30 18.73 3.56
C LEU A 248 -8.27 18.19 2.56
N GLY A 249 -7.31 19.03 2.21
CA GLY A 249 -6.25 18.73 1.23
C GLY A 249 -6.38 19.46 -0.12
N GLU A 250 -7.48 20.17 -0.37
CA GLU A 250 -7.55 21.07 -1.54
C GLU A 250 -6.53 22.22 -1.45
N PRO A 251 -6.02 22.73 -2.59
CA PRO A 251 -6.20 22.22 -3.95
C PRO A 251 -5.27 21.05 -4.29
N LYS A 252 -4.31 20.73 -3.42
CA LYS A 252 -3.21 19.79 -3.70
C LYS A 252 -3.69 18.37 -4.02
N TYR A 253 -4.79 17.93 -3.40
CA TYR A 253 -5.30 16.57 -3.50
C TYR A 253 -6.65 16.47 -4.24
N HIS A 254 -6.91 17.39 -5.17
CA HIS A 254 -8.20 17.49 -5.87
C HIS A 254 -8.70 16.17 -6.49
N GLU A 255 -7.88 15.52 -7.32
CA GLU A 255 -8.25 14.27 -8.01
C GLU A 255 -8.56 13.12 -7.05
N ARG A 256 -7.83 13.08 -5.92
CA ARG A 256 -8.10 12.12 -4.85
C ARG A 256 -9.48 12.37 -4.25
N LEU A 257 -9.81 13.62 -3.96
CA LEU A 257 -11.09 13.99 -3.36
C LEU A 257 -12.26 13.74 -4.32
N LEU A 258 -12.09 13.96 -5.64
CA LEU A 258 -13.06 13.54 -6.65
C LEU A 258 -13.29 12.03 -6.63
N THR A 259 -12.22 11.24 -6.57
CA THR A 259 -12.30 9.78 -6.50
C THR A 259 -13.03 9.32 -5.23
N LEU A 260 -12.69 9.89 -4.06
CA LEU A 260 -13.33 9.52 -2.80
C LEU A 260 -14.82 9.84 -2.80
N ARG A 261 -15.22 11.04 -3.24
CA ARG A 261 -16.64 11.42 -3.35
C ARG A 261 -17.39 10.40 -4.22
N ARG A 262 -16.87 10.13 -5.42
CA ARG A 262 -17.46 9.18 -6.37
C ARG A 262 -17.61 7.78 -5.77
N GLU A 263 -16.57 7.24 -5.14
CA GLU A 263 -16.61 5.87 -4.62
C GLU A 263 -17.45 5.74 -3.35
N ILE A 264 -17.45 6.76 -2.48
CA ILE A 264 -18.36 6.81 -1.32
C ILE A 264 -19.81 6.90 -1.79
N ASP A 265 -20.13 7.76 -2.75
CA ASP A 265 -21.50 7.89 -3.27
C ASP A 265 -22.01 6.58 -3.89
N LYS A 266 -21.16 5.85 -4.62
CA LYS A 266 -21.49 4.51 -5.13
C LYS A 266 -21.79 3.50 -4.01
N LEU A 267 -20.96 3.49 -2.96
CA LEU A 267 -21.14 2.60 -1.81
C LEU A 267 -22.35 2.97 -0.95
N ARG A 268 -22.76 4.24 -0.94
CA ARG A 268 -24.01 4.66 -0.29
C ARG A 268 -25.22 4.27 -1.12
N ALA A 269 -25.16 4.48 -2.44
CA ALA A 269 -26.24 4.15 -3.35
C ALA A 269 -26.54 2.64 -3.40
N ASP A 270 -25.54 1.79 -3.20
CA ASP A 270 -25.71 0.33 -3.13
C ASP A 270 -25.98 -0.21 -1.72
N GLY A 271 -26.10 0.66 -0.71
CA GLY A 271 -26.41 0.31 0.67
C GLY A 271 -25.25 -0.36 1.43
N THR A 272 -24.02 -0.28 0.93
CA THR A 272 -22.84 -0.84 1.60
C THR A 272 -22.29 0.09 2.70
N LEU A 273 -22.24 1.41 2.44
CA LEU A 273 -21.82 2.46 3.37
C LEU A 273 -22.97 3.40 3.73
N GLY A 274 -22.86 4.08 4.85
CA GLY A 274 -23.81 5.07 5.37
C GLY A 274 -24.84 4.49 6.33
N HIS A 275 -24.58 3.29 6.85
CA HIS A 275 -25.55 2.54 7.65
C HIS A 275 -24.97 1.94 8.92
N ARG A 276 -23.64 1.85 9.03
CA ARG A 276 -22.97 1.32 10.21
C ARG A 276 -22.38 2.43 11.04
N HIS A 277 -22.19 2.12 12.31
CA HIS A 277 -21.50 3.00 13.24
C HIS A 277 -20.27 2.29 13.81
N TYR A 278 -19.18 3.04 14.00
CA TYR A 278 -18.00 2.47 14.62
C TYR A 278 -18.22 2.30 16.13
N ASP A 279 -18.05 1.08 16.63
CA ASP A 279 -18.09 0.76 18.05
C ASP A 279 -16.66 0.52 18.58
N LEU A 280 -16.22 1.39 19.49
CA LEU A 280 -14.87 1.35 20.03
C LEU A 280 -14.62 0.14 20.93
N ALA A 281 -15.65 -0.38 21.61
CA ALA A 281 -15.53 -1.56 22.47
C ALA A 281 -15.43 -2.83 21.62
N ALA A 282 -16.24 -2.96 20.58
CA ALA A 282 -16.18 -4.04 19.61
C ALA A 282 -14.94 -3.95 18.70
N ARG A 283 -14.36 -2.75 18.56
CA ARG A 283 -13.27 -2.43 17.61
C ARG A 283 -13.68 -2.76 16.17
N ASP A 284 -14.95 -2.55 15.87
CA ASP A 284 -15.55 -2.88 14.58
C ASP A 284 -16.76 -1.98 14.28
N PHE A 285 -17.32 -2.12 13.09
CA PHE A 285 -18.55 -1.46 12.68
C PHE A 285 -19.75 -2.37 12.95
N VAL A 286 -20.74 -1.82 13.66
CA VAL A 286 -22.00 -2.50 14.00
C VAL A 286 -23.14 -2.00 13.14
#